data_AF-A0A3R7W4M2-F1
#
_entry.id   AF-A0A3R7W4M2-F1
#
_cell.length_a   1.000
_cell.length_b   1.000
_cell.length_c   1.000
_cell.angle_alpha   90.00
_cell.angle_beta   90.00
_cell.angle_gamma   90.00
#
_symmetry.space_group_name_H-M   'P 1'
#
loop_
_entity.id
_entity.type
_entity.pdbx_description
1 polymer ?
#
loop_
_entity_poly.entity_id
_entity_poly.type
_entity_poly.pdbx_seq_one_letter_code
_entity_poly.pdbx_strand_id
1 'polypeptide(L)'
;MAKQEIPASNKGYKMLAGMGWKAGEGLGVDKQGRTEPVPTCFKRDRAGLGKKKLRLRVTHTLVVSTVATKPSPPPQPKLTSTEKKRIQQDKTAIEKKHQQYARDLYGDIADGYEAYFQS
;
A
#
# COMPACT_ATOMS: atom_id res chain seq x y z
N MET A 1 -13.58 23.70 -3.69
CA MET A 1 -12.83 23.11 -2.55
C MET A 1 -12.86 24.13 -1.42
N ALA A 2 -12.95 23.73 -0.15
CA ALA A 2 -12.94 24.70 0.94
C ALA A 2 -11.56 25.37 1.00
N LYS A 3 -11.51 26.69 0.90
CA LYS A 3 -10.30 27.50 1.02
C LYS A 3 -9.84 27.42 2.47
N GLN A 4 -8.77 26.66 2.75
CA GLN A 4 -8.23 26.53 4.09
C GLN A 4 -7.09 27.52 4.27
N GLU A 5 -7.36 28.57 5.04
CA GLU A 5 -6.40 29.64 5.30
C GLU A 5 -5.51 29.31 6.51
N ILE A 6 -4.30 29.88 6.55
CA ILE A 6 -3.38 29.70 7.67
C ILE A 6 -3.89 30.55 8.84
N PRO A 7 -4.15 29.98 10.02
CA PRO A 7 -4.68 30.74 11.15
C PRO A 7 -3.64 31.73 11.69
N ALA A 8 -4.09 32.92 12.10
CA ALA A 8 -3.22 33.97 12.64
C ALA A 8 -2.49 33.59 13.95
N SER A 9 -2.98 32.57 14.66
CA SER A 9 -2.31 31.99 15.82
C SER A 9 -1.03 31.22 15.45
N ASN A 10 -0.89 30.79 14.20
CA ASN A 10 0.28 30.05 13.73
C ASN A 10 1.52 30.98 13.71
N LYS A 11 2.63 30.51 14.29
CA LYS A 11 3.90 31.25 14.28
C LYS A 11 4.38 31.58 12.86
N GLY A 12 4.22 30.66 11.92
CA GLY A 12 4.58 30.87 10.52
C GLY A 12 3.75 31.96 9.85
N TYR A 13 2.47 32.10 10.21
CA TYR A 13 1.64 33.21 9.72
C TYR A 13 2.23 34.56 10.15
N LYS A 14 2.59 34.69 11.43
CA LYS A 14 3.18 35.93 11.98
C LYS A 14 4.52 36.25 11.34
N MET A 15 5.35 35.24 11.10
CA MET A 15 6.64 35.41 10.43
C MET A 15 6.46 35.93 8.99
N LEU A 16 5.58 35.30 8.21
CA LEU A 16 5.28 35.73 6.84
C LEU A 16 4.72 37.16 6.81
N ALA A 17 3.76 37.46 7.69
CA ALA A 17 3.20 38.79 7.82
C ALA A 17 4.26 39.84 8.15
N GLY A 18 5.19 39.53 9.07
CA GLY A 18 6.32 40.41 9.40
C GLY A 18 7.28 40.65 8.24
N MET A 19 7.38 39.71 7.30
CA MET A 19 8.19 39.84 6.07
C MET A 19 7.44 40.56 4.93
N GLY A 20 6.24 41.10 5.18
CA GLY A 20 5.46 41.85 4.20
C GLY A 20 4.49 41.01 3.36
N TRP A 21 4.37 39.71 3.61
CA TRP A 21 3.35 38.87 2.98
C TRP A 21 1.96 39.13 3.59
N LYS A 22 0.90 39.15 2.79
CA LYS A 22 -0.49 39.34 3.26
C LYS A 22 -1.33 38.09 3.03
N ALA A 23 -2.27 37.84 3.93
CA ALA A 23 -3.18 36.71 3.81
C ALA A 23 -3.95 36.74 2.48
N GLY A 24 -3.89 35.64 1.74
CA GLY A 24 -4.53 35.50 0.43
C GLY A 24 -3.68 35.93 -0.75
N GLU A 25 -2.52 36.56 -0.54
CA GLU A 25 -1.59 36.90 -1.61
C GLU A 25 -0.66 35.73 -1.94
N GLY A 26 -0.28 35.62 -3.22
CA GLY A 26 0.75 34.71 -3.68
C GLY A 26 2.14 35.13 -3.20
N LEU A 27 3.07 34.18 -3.17
CA LEU A 27 4.48 34.44 -2.87
C LEU A 27 5.25 34.89 -4.12
N GLY A 28 6.40 35.53 -3.94
CA GLY A 28 7.24 36.04 -5.03
C GLY A 28 7.12 37.55 -5.23
N VAL A 29 8.01 38.13 -6.03
CA VAL A 29 8.12 39.59 -6.24
C VAL A 29 6.82 40.18 -6.75
N ASP A 30 6.17 39.50 -7.69
CA ASP A 30 4.92 39.92 -8.32
C ASP A 30 3.70 39.22 -7.72
N LYS A 31 3.86 38.55 -6.57
CA LYS A 31 2.81 37.75 -5.91
C LYS A 31 2.21 36.66 -6.83
N GLN A 32 3.02 36.18 -7.78
CA GLN A 32 2.66 35.19 -8.80
C GLN A 32 2.57 33.76 -8.26
N GLY A 33 3.07 33.53 -7.05
CA GLY A 33 3.07 32.25 -6.39
C GLY A 33 1.64 31.77 -6.10
N ARG A 34 1.49 30.45 -6.09
CA ARG A 34 0.20 29.80 -5.86
C ARG A 34 -0.28 30.02 -4.41
N THR A 35 -1.50 30.51 -4.24
CA THR A 35 -2.11 30.77 -2.91
C THR A 35 -2.58 29.50 -2.21
N GLU A 36 -2.98 28.48 -2.98
CA GLU A 36 -3.49 27.22 -2.44
C GLU A 36 -2.43 26.12 -2.45
N PRO A 37 -2.42 25.19 -1.49
CA PRO A 37 -1.51 24.05 -1.51
C PRO A 37 -1.75 23.14 -2.72
N VAL A 38 -0.69 22.48 -3.21
CA VAL A 38 -0.77 21.52 -4.32
C VAL A 38 -1.50 20.25 -3.87
N PRO A 39 -2.61 19.83 -4.52
CA PRO A 39 -3.30 18.61 -4.16
C PRO A 39 -2.53 17.41 -4.72
N THR A 40 -2.38 16.38 -3.91
CA THR A 40 -1.65 15.15 -4.25
C THR A 40 -2.57 13.94 -4.05
N CYS A 41 -2.19 12.78 -4.60
CA CYS A 41 -2.91 11.54 -4.32
C CYS A 41 -2.00 10.58 -3.57
N PHE A 42 -2.52 9.98 -2.49
CA PHE A 42 -1.82 8.92 -1.79
C PHE A 42 -2.26 7.57 -2.34
N LYS A 43 -1.38 6.92 -3.12
CA LYS A 43 -1.65 5.62 -3.72
C LYS A 43 -1.39 4.51 -2.70
N ARG A 44 -2.44 3.76 -2.36
CA ARG A 44 -2.37 2.63 -1.41
C ARG A 44 -2.43 1.26 -2.08
N ASP A 45 -2.69 1.21 -3.39
CA ASP A 45 -2.82 -0.02 -4.14
C ASP A 45 -1.55 -0.37 -4.92
N ARG A 46 -1.51 -1.61 -5.44
CA ARG A 46 -0.44 -2.11 -6.31
C ARG A 46 -0.81 -2.09 -7.80
N ALA A 47 -1.90 -1.40 -8.15
CA ALA A 47 -2.35 -1.32 -9.54
C ALA A 47 -1.35 -0.55 -10.42
N GLY A 48 -1.30 -0.86 -11.72
CA GLY A 48 -0.57 -0.05 -12.69
C GLY A 48 -1.09 1.40 -12.76
N LEU A 49 -0.26 2.31 -13.25
CA LEU A 49 -0.68 3.69 -13.52
C LEU A 49 -1.83 3.68 -14.54
N GLY A 50 -2.77 4.63 -14.42
CA GLY A 50 -3.92 4.74 -15.33
C GLY A 50 -5.10 3.79 -15.04
N LYS A 51 -4.93 2.73 -14.22
CA LYS A 51 -6.01 1.77 -13.92
C LYS A 51 -7.21 2.42 -13.20
N LYS A 52 -6.96 3.39 -12.32
CA LYS A 52 -7.99 4.14 -11.58
C LYS A 52 -7.61 5.61 -11.45
N LYS A 53 -8.57 6.51 -11.66
CA LYS A 53 -8.42 7.93 -11.33
C LYS A 53 -8.49 8.09 -9.80
N LEU A 54 -7.35 8.38 -9.17
CA LEU A 54 -7.30 8.67 -7.73
C LEU A 54 -7.76 10.10 -7.47
N ARG A 55 -8.48 10.31 -6.37
CA ARG A 55 -8.93 11.67 -5.97
C ARG A 55 -7.73 12.43 -5.41
N LEU A 56 -7.41 13.57 -6.01
CA LEU A 56 -6.39 14.50 -5.51
C LEU A 56 -6.92 15.25 -4.28
N ARG A 57 -6.14 15.29 -3.21
CA ARG A 57 -6.44 16.01 -1.96
C ARG A 57 -5.15 16.57 -1.35
N VAL A 58 -5.27 17.58 -0.51
CA VAL A 58 -4.12 18.09 0.24
C VAL A 58 -3.75 17.06 1.31
N THR A 59 -2.63 16.35 1.14
CA THR A 59 -2.26 15.22 2.04
C THR A 59 -1.54 15.65 3.31
N HIS A 60 -1.00 16.88 3.37
CA HIS A 60 -0.19 17.38 4.48
C HIS A 60 -0.99 18.18 5.51
N THR A 61 -2.25 18.53 5.24
CA THR A 61 -3.16 19.00 6.29
C THR A 61 -3.51 17.82 7.18
N LEU A 62 -3.11 17.89 8.45
CA LEU A 62 -3.26 16.90 9.51
C LEU A 62 -4.71 16.57 9.88
N VAL A 63 -5.64 16.51 8.92
CA VAL A 63 -6.87 15.75 9.10
C VAL A 63 -6.47 14.30 8.88
N VAL A 64 -5.91 13.72 9.95
CA VAL A 64 -5.88 12.28 10.14
C VAL A 64 -7.30 11.83 9.84
N SER A 65 -7.52 11.29 8.64
CA SER A 65 -8.63 10.39 8.42
C SER A 65 -8.29 9.18 9.28
N THR A 66 -8.67 9.26 10.55
CA THR A 66 -8.97 8.09 11.35
C THR A 66 -9.91 7.25 10.49
N VAL A 67 -9.82 5.94 10.63
CA VAL A 67 -10.40 4.98 9.68
C VAL A 67 -9.54 4.75 8.42
N ALA A 68 -8.25 4.49 8.63
CA ALA A 68 -7.65 3.37 7.92
C ALA A 68 -8.25 2.05 8.45
N THR A 69 -9.54 1.81 8.22
CA THR A 69 -10.02 0.43 8.23
C THR A 69 -9.30 -0.24 7.08
N LYS A 70 -8.37 -1.16 7.41
CA LYS A 70 -8.02 -2.22 6.47
C LYS A 70 -9.36 -2.72 5.91
N PRO A 71 -9.60 -2.68 4.59
CA PRO A 71 -10.86 -3.20 4.07
C PRO A 71 -10.99 -4.61 4.61
N SER A 72 -12.01 -4.83 5.45
CA SER A 72 -12.36 -6.17 5.90
C SER A 72 -12.44 -7.01 4.64
N PRO A 73 -11.74 -8.15 4.56
CA PRO A 73 -11.93 -9.07 3.45
C PRO A 73 -13.43 -9.24 3.24
N PRO A 74 -13.93 -9.18 2.00
CA PRO A 74 -15.34 -9.42 1.74
C PRO A 74 -15.70 -10.74 2.43
N PRO A 75 -16.84 -10.82 3.15
CA PRO A 75 -17.18 -12.00 3.94
C PRO A 75 -17.06 -13.24 3.06
N GLN A 76 -15.98 -14.00 3.28
CA GLN A 76 -15.75 -15.23 2.55
C GLN A 76 -16.78 -16.23 3.06
N PRO A 77 -17.54 -16.90 2.18
CA PRO A 77 -18.45 -17.95 2.63
C PRO A 77 -17.65 -18.98 3.43
N LYS A 78 -18.09 -19.29 4.65
CA LYS A 78 -17.48 -20.34 5.45
C LYS A 78 -17.68 -21.66 4.70
N LEU A 79 -16.58 -22.33 4.37
CA LEU A 79 -16.61 -23.63 3.71
C LEU A 79 -17.41 -24.63 4.56
N THR A 80 -18.28 -25.41 3.91
CA THR A 80 -19.04 -26.50 4.55
C THR A 80 -18.09 -27.61 5.02
N SER A 81 -18.55 -28.49 5.92
CA SER A 81 -17.75 -29.62 6.41
C SER A 81 -17.29 -30.54 5.26
N THR A 82 -18.19 -30.81 4.31
CA THR A 82 -17.91 -31.65 3.12
C THR A 82 -16.83 -31.03 2.24
N GLU A 83 -16.90 -29.72 1.99
CA GLU A 83 -15.93 -29.02 1.15
C GLU A 83 -14.52 -29.02 1.77
N LYS A 84 -14.44 -28.79 3.08
CA LYS A 84 -13.15 -28.88 3.82
C LYS A 84 -12.53 -30.27 3.72
N LYS A 85 -13.35 -31.33 3.78
CA LYS A 85 -12.88 -32.72 3.66
C LYS A 85 -12.31 -33.00 2.28
N ARG A 86 -12.94 -32.50 1.21
CA ARG A 86 -12.46 -32.62 -0.17
C ARG A 86 -11.12 -31.91 -0.37
N ILE A 87 -11.02 -30.66 0.09
CA ILE A 87 -9.76 -29.89 0.02
C ILE A 87 -8.62 -30.60 0.76
N GLN A 88 -8.89 -31.20 1.92
CA GLN A 88 -7.87 -31.96 2.65
C GLN A 88 -7.44 -33.22 1.87
N GLN A 89 -8.38 -33.95 1.26
CA GLN A 89 -8.08 -35.10 0.42
C GLN A 89 -7.22 -34.70 -0.79
N ASP A 90 -7.60 -33.64 -1.50
CA ASP A 90 -6.84 -33.13 -2.64
C ASP A 90 -5.42 -32.70 -2.24
N LYS A 91 -5.27 -31.98 -1.12
CA LYS A 91 -3.95 -31.63 -0.58
C LYS A 91 -3.11 -32.86 -0.26
N THR A 92 -3.68 -33.87 0.39
CA THR A 92 -2.94 -35.11 0.71
C THR A 92 -2.60 -35.91 -0.55
N ALA A 93 -3.45 -35.88 -1.57
CA ALA A 93 -3.19 -36.54 -2.85
C ALA A 93 -2.06 -35.84 -3.61
N ILE A 94 -2.04 -34.50 -3.61
CA ILE A 94 -0.95 -33.70 -4.18
C ILE A 94 0.36 -33.98 -3.44
N GLU A 95 0.33 -34.01 -2.10
CA GLU A 95 1.52 -34.29 -1.29
C GLU A 95 2.07 -35.70 -1.55
N LYS A 96 1.21 -36.72 -1.63
CA LYS A 96 1.62 -38.07 -2.02
C LYS A 96 2.21 -38.13 -3.41
N LYS A 97 1.61 -37.42 -4.39
CA LYS A 97 2.18 -37.31 -5.74
C LYS A 97 3.56 -36.64 -5.72
N HIS A 98 3.74 -35.59 -4.91
CA HIS A 98 5.04 -34.94 -4.74
C HIS A 98 6.07 -35.87 -4.10
N GLN A 99 5.68 -36.63 -3.07
CA GLN A 99 6.55 -37.63 -2.44
C GLN A 99 6.95 -38.73 -3.41
N GLN A 100 6.00 -39.21 -4.22
CA GLN A 100 6.26 -40.19 -5.26
C GLN A 100 7.21 -39.63 -6.32
N TYR A 101 6.96 -38.42 -6.83
CA TYR A 101 7.86 -37.76 -7.78
C TYR A 101 9.28 -37.59 -7.21
N ALA A 102 9.41 -37.19 -5.94
CA ALA A 102 10.73 -37.08 -5.30
C ALA A 102 11.44 -38.44 -5.22
N ARG A 103 10.71 -39.53 -4.91
CA ARG A 103 11.27 -40.88 -4.92
C ARG A 103 11.67 -41.31 -6.33
N ASP A 104 10.84 -41.08 -7.34
CA ASP A 104 11.12 -41.51 -8.71
C ASP A 104 12.28 -40.71 -9.34
N LEU A 105 12.43 -39.42 -8.98
CA LEU A 105 13.47 -38.55 -9.55
C LEU A 105 14.82 -38.66 -8.82
N TYR A 106 14.80 -38.83 -7.50
CA TYR A 106 16.00 -38.84 -6.64
C TYR A 106 16.33 -40.21 -6.05
N GLY A 107 15.52 -41.25 -6.32
CA GLY A 107 15.69 -42.60 -5.74
C GLY A 107 16.94 -43.36 -6.21
N ASP A 108 17.44 -43.04 -7.41
CA ASP A 108 18.63 -43.68 -8.00
C ASP A 108 19.94 -42.90 -7.71
N ILE A 109 19.87 -41.81 -6.95
CA ILE A 109 21.05 -41.03 -6.60
C ILE A 109 21.79 -41.77 -5.47
N ALA A 110 23.00 -42.22 -5.76
CA ALA A 110 23.84 -42.96 -4.81
C ALA A 110 24.12 -42.14 -3.54
N ASP A 111 23.82 -42.70 -2.36
CA ASP A 111 24.15 -42.10 -1.07
C ASP A 111 25.65 -41.74 -1.02
N GLY A 112 25.97 -40.45 -0.81
CA GLY A 112 27.35 -39.94 -0.76
C GLY A 112 27.76 -38.97 -1.88
N TYR A 113 26.89 -38.65 -2.83
CA TYR A 113 27.12 -37.63 -3.87
C TYR A 113 27.43 -36.22 -3.32
N GLU A 114 27.01 -35.93 -2.09
CA GLU A 114 27.24 -34.65 -1.40
C GLU A 114 28.74 -34.35 -1.20
N ALA A 115 29.60 -35.37 -1.16
CA ALA A 115 31.05 -35.23 -0.99
C ALA A 115 31.76 -34.56 -2.20
N TYR A 116 31.15 -34.57 -3.39
CA TYR A 116 31.71 -33.96 -4.59
C TYR A 116 31.48 -32.44 -4.69
N PHE A 117 30.60 -31.88 -3.84
CA PHE A 117 30.21 -30.46 -3.87
C PHE A 117 30.86 -29.61 -2.77
N GLN A 118 31.76 -30.20 -1.96
CA GLN A 118 32.57 -29.47 -0.98
C GLN A 118 33.98 -29.25 -1.55
N SER A 119 34.17 -28.20 -2.35
CA SER A 119 35.47 -27.69 -2.80
C SER A 119 35.70 -26.26 -2.32
#